data_AF-A0A921UQJ7-F1
#
_entry.id   AF-A0A921UQJ7-F1
#
_cell.length_a   1.000
_cell.length_b   1.000
_cell.length_c   1.000
_cell.angle_alpha   90.00
_cell.angle_beta   90.00
_cell.angle_gamma   90.00
#
_symmetry.space_group_name_H-M   'P 1'
#
loop_
_entity.id
_entity.type
_entity.pdbx_description
1 polymer ?
#
loop_
_entity_poly.entity_id
_entity_poly.type
_entity_poly.pdbx_seq_one_letter_code
_entity_poly.pdbx_strand_id
1 'polypeptide(L)' 'MEVFIISAWQIWMQHNNFIFNRGSPSSSSWRRCLKDEGRLQAYRISENKRPVFLSWVDSFV' A
#
# COMPACT_ATOMS: atom_id res chain seq x y z
N MET A 1 4.05 -10.29 -7.46
CA MET A 1 5.00 -9.19 -7.65
C MET A 1 4.39 -7.87 -7.21
N GLU A 2 3.22 -7.47 -7.73
CA GLU A 2 2.50 -6.24 -7.35
C GLU A 2 2.43 -5.96 -5.83
N VAL A 3 2.03 -6.94 -5.02
CA VAL A 3 1.96 -6.81 -3.56
C VAL A 3 3.29 -6.35 -2.93
N PHE A 4 4.41 -6.97 -3.34
CA PHE A 4 5.73 -6.63 -2.82
C PHE A 4 6.18 -5.25 -3.30
N ILE A 5 5.89 -4.91 -4.56
CA ILE A 5 6.24 -3.61 -5.15
C ILE A 5 5.50 -2.49 -4.41
N ILE A 6 4.19 -2.61 -4.23
CA ILE A 6 3.38 -1.61 -3.51
C ILE A 6 3.83 -1.51 -2.06
N SER A 7 4.14 -2.64 -1.42
CA SER A 7 4.66 -2.66 -0.04
C SER A 7 5.99 -1.91 0.10
N ALA A 8 6.95 -2.21 -0.76
CA ALA A 8 8.26 -1.55 -0.77
C ALA A 8 8.14 -0.06 -1.12
N TRP A 9 7.29 0.29 -2.09
CA TRP A 9 6.98 1.67 -2.45
C TRP A 9 6.46 2.47 -1.26
N GLN A 10 5.52 1.90 -0.50
CA GLN A 10 4.99 2.59 0.67
C GLN A 10 6.02 2.72 1.80
N ILE A 11 6.96 1.78 1.95
CA ILE A 11 8.09 1.94 2.89
C ILE A 11 8.97 3.12 2.47
N TRP A 12 9.30 3.21 1.19
CA TRP A 12 10.06 4.32 0.63
C TRP A 12 9.35 5.66 0.84
N MET A 13 8.03 5.72 0.64
CA MET A 13 7.22 6.91 0.93
C MET A 13 7.25 7.32 2.41
N GLN A 14 7.16 6.36 3.35
CA GLN A 14 7.29 6.66 4.78
C GLN A 14 8.67 7.27 5.11
N HIS A 15 9.73 6.73 4.51
CA HIS A 15 11.09 7.23 4.70
C HIS A 15 11.24 8.67 4.16
N ASN A 16 10.70 8.95 2.97
CA ASN A 16 10.70 10.30 2.42
C ASN A 16 9.89 11.27 3.30
N ASN A 17 8.73 10.86 3.78
CA ASN A 17 7.90 11.69 4.65
C ASN A 17 8.63 12.04 5.96
N PHE A 18 9.46 11.12 6.49
CA PHE A 18 10.30 11.38 7.64
C PHE A 18 11.40 12.41 7.36
N ILE A 19 12.09 12.30 6.22
CA ILE A 19 13.16 13.24 5.84
C ILE A 19 12.62 14.62 5.54
N PHE A 20 11.59 14.71 4.68
CA PHE A 20 11.15 15.98 4.09
C PHE A 20 10.07 16.68 4.92
N ASN A 21 9.20 15.93 5.60
CA ASN A 21 8.05 16.48 6.31
C ASN A 21 8.10 16.27 7.83
N ARG A 22 9.20 15.69 8.35
CA ARG A 22 9.34 15.29 9.76
C ARG A 22 8.21 14.40 10.27
N GLY A 23 7.53 13.69 9.37
CA GLY A 23 6.46 12.78 9.74
C GLY A 23 7.02 11.53 10.41
N SER A 24 6.46 11.10 11.54
CA SER A 24 6.91 9.88 12.20
C SER A 24 6.47 8.63 11.42
N PRO A 25 7.40 7.76 11.00
CA PRO A 25 7.05 6.47 10.41
C PRO A 25 6.25 5.64 11.41
N SER A 26 5.19 4.99 10.95
CA SER A 26 4.45 4.05 11.79
C SER A 26 3.90 2.88 10.96
N SER A 27 3.74 1.73 11.61
CA SER A 27 3.17 0.56 10.93
C SER A 27 1.71 0.79 10.54
N SER A 28 0.96 1.58 11.32
CA SER A 28 -0.43 1.95 11.03
C SER A 28 -0.55 2.92 9.86
N SER A 29 0.29 3.97 9.80
CA SER A 29 0.30 4.91 8.66
C SER A 29 0.71 4.18 7.37
N TRP A 30 1.72 3.32 7.44
CA TRP A 30 2.15 2.50 6.31
C TRP A 30 1.02 1.56 5.83
N ARG A 31 0.35 0.82 6.73
CA ARG A 31 -0.77 -0.07 6.36
C ARG A 31 -1.93 0.70 5.71
N ARG A 32 -2.25 1.88 6.22
CA ARG A 32 -3.30 2.74 5.63
C ARG A 32 -2.93 3.19 4.22
N CYS A 33 -1.72 3.71 4.02
CA CYS A 33 -1.27 4.13 2.69
C CYS A 33 -1.15 2.96 1.71
N LEU A 34 -0.73 1.78 2.20
CA LEU A 34 -0.74 0.53 1.43
C LEU A 34 -2.14 0.16 0.97
N LYS A 35 -3.14 0.29 1.85
CA LYS A 35 -4.53 -0.01 1.52
C LYS A 35 -5.07 0.92 0.45
N ASP A 36 -4.83 2.23 0.61
CA ASP A 36 -5.27 3.24 -0.35
C ASP A 36 -4.63 3.05 -1.73
N GLU A 37 -3.30 2.84 -1.77
CA GLU A 37 -2.58 2.55 -3.02
C GLU A 37 -3.01 1.21 -3.63
N GLY A 38 -3.19 0.18 -2.79
CA GLY A 38 -3.66 -1.13 -3.22
C GLY A 38 -5.00 -1.04 -3.94
N ARG A 39 -5.96 -0.29 -3.40
CA ARG A 39 -7.26 -0.06 -4.05
C ARG A 39 -7.13 0.61 -5.41
N LEU A 40 -6.17 1.54 -5.58
CA LEU A 40 -5.88 2.14 -6.89
C LEU A 40 -5.26 1.13 -7.86
N GLN A 41 -4.34 0.30 -7.41
CA GLN A 41 -3.72 -0.73 -8.26
C GLN A 41 -4.70 -1.84 -8.65
N ALA A 42 -5.75 -2.08 -7.86
CA ALA A 42 -6.81 -3.04 -8.20
C ALA A 42 -7.49 -2.74 -9.54
N TYR A 43 -7.55 -1.48 -9.98
CA TYR A 43 -8.08 -1.11 -11.32
C TYR A 43 -7.20 -1.60 -12.47
N ARG A 44 -5.92 -1.92 -12.21
CA ARG A 44 -4.95 -2.38 -13.21
C ARG A 44 -4.75 -3.89 -13.20
N ILE A 45 -5.32 -4.58 -12.20
CA ILE A 45 -5.25 -6.04 -12.07
C ILE A 45 -6.38 -6.68 -12.89
N SER A 46 -6.08 -7.82 -13.52
CA SER A 46 -7.08 -8.58 -14.28
C SER A 46 -8.27 -8.98 -13.41
N GLU A 47 -9.47 -8.98 -13.99
CA GLU A 47 -10.72 -9.21 -13.24
C GLU A 47 -10.73 -10.54 -12.48
N ASN A 48 -10.10 -11.58 -13.02
CA ASN A 48 -10.00 -12.89 -12.36
C ASN A 48 -9.18 -12.86 -11.06
N LYS A 49 -8.23 -11.93 -10.92
CA LYS A 49 -7.34 -11.80 -9.75
C LYS A 49 -7.76 -10.67 -8.81
N ARG A 50 -8.54 -9.71 -9.31
CA ARG A 50 -8.97 -8.51 -8.58
C ARG A 50 -9.72 -8.83 -7.27
N PRO A 51 -10.67 -9.80 -7.19
CA PRO A 51 -11.37 -10.10 -5.95
C PRO A 51 -10.45 -10.61 -4.84
N VAL A 52 -9.53 -11.52 -5.18
CA VAL A 52 -8.55 -12.07 -4.22
C VAL A 52 -7.61 -10.97 -3.73
N PHE A 53 -7.16 -10.12 -4.64
CA PHE A 53 -6.30 -8.99 -4.30
C PHE A 53 -7.01 -7.96 -3.41
N LEU A 54 -8.25 -7.58 -3.73
CA LEU A 54 -9.04 -6.65 -2.91
C LEU A 54 -9.33 -7.21 -1.52
N SER A 55 -9.66 -8.50 -1.41
CA SER A 55 -9.82 -9.17 -0.11
C SER A 55 -8.56 -9.07 0.75
N TRP A 56 -7.39 -9.29 0.15
CA TRP A 56 -6.10 -9.10 0.83
C TRP A 56 -5.86 -7.63 1.22
N VAL A 57 -6.14 -6.67 0.32
CA VAL A 57 -6.02 -5.23 0.61
C VAL A 57 -6.95 -4.79 1.74
N ASP A 58 -8.17 -5.29 1.77
CA ASP A 58 -9.15 -4.92 2.79
C ASP A 58 -8.88 -5.54 4.15
N SER A 59 -8.08 -6.62 4.21
CA SER A 59 -7.59 -7.22 5.46
C SER A 59 -6.65 -6.32 6.27
N PHE A 60 -6.07 -5.29 5.66
CA PHE A 60 -5.27 -4.30 6.37
C PHE A 60 -6.20 -3.35 7.16
N VAL A 61 -6.04 -3.36 8.50
CA VAL A 61 -6.71 -2.48 9.47
C VAL A 61 -5.99 -1.14 9.59
#